data_AF-A0AAW5UTC5-F1
#
_entry.id   AF-A0AAW5UTC5-F1
#
_cell.length_a   1.000
_cell.length_b   1.000
_cell.length_c   1.000
_cell.angle_alpha   90.00
_cell.angle_beta   90.00
_cell.angle_gamma   90.00
#
_symmetry.space_group_name_H-M   'P 1'
#
loop_
_entity.id
_entity.type
_entity.pdbx_description
1 polymer ?
#
loop_
_entity_poly.entity_id
_entity_poly.type
_entity_poly.pdbx_seq_one_letter_code
_entity_poly.pdbx_strand_id
1 'polypeptide(L)'
;MEEDNVVLQESYLLEIFDIAKYAASIEDAKSYRKATDMLVDGMFSYVRKQMDLKETYRRGLVFTETYIELMNQIFGMICKQEDNFFAHDTWLISVWYNPTYYVPLSEDFLSYIWRYVLNVIDADKEDWFMSYWTYADQYFRFYIEDNVEIRNNPLFQRQKNLLKQMHLGIGAYMLYKQKSSLVRKILNFTQTMPASYSLLDNTFSQIIDDMSRIYELMEHPLLLTKKYMMSGLMNDVNSDSYVAGKFNAYFALLMVRLSELNYNVSYCEPYQMPYIKDDSDIATLQEQIKYVNILKHFLSDIEFRKALSNVGYSEKQKNRALGTLGRYLRELETKIKNIEEHPQTDQAKVIYIKKNLIQEIHSQKLYLPVREDSALSVDIAVDEYYSGQTWEISKEDIALYMDRLSANLEEALISYMLMQESQFYTSFFLLNKPVATYTIRFIDLMSAWRKLGIDNNFVILSMGVYLGTYIDLYGKDELFEFENGEGSFNEAKIISVRSSMRCFLIIPKELLPYVVHTKIEGGIHANGVKCIDEASSLYSNVDDLDADTNRILHVKRKVNIVHKKGFTKYVMLKVEYRTDSFTFDLEKIEDLKKFIATNNNI
;
A
#
# COMPACT_ATOMS: atom_id res chain seq x y z
N MET A 1 25.52 61.16 -14.61
CA MET A 1 25.65 60.22 -13.47
C MET A 1 24.56 59.18 -13.66
N GLU A 2 24.79 58.30 -14.62
CA GLU A 2 24.05 57.06 -14.81
C GLU A 2 25.06 55.99 -14.38
N GLU A 3 24.76 55.25 -13.32
CA GLU A 3 25.53 54.06 -12.97
C GLU A 3 25.15 52.98 -13.98
N ASP A 4 26.08 52.71 -14.90
CA ASP A 4 26.05 51.61 -15.84
C ASP A 4 25.90 50.29 -15.07
N ASN A 5 24.68 49.76 -15.05
CA ASN A 5 24.39 48.40 -14.61
C ASN A 5 24.96 47.43 -15.66
N VAL A 6 26.24 47.10 -15.51
CA VAL A 6 26.90 46.03 -16.27
C VAL A 6 26.21 44.72 -15.89
N VAL A 7 25.31 44.24 -16.76
CA VAL A 7 24.73 42.91 -16.64
C VAL A 7 25.84 41.90 -16.87
N LEU A 8 26.41 41.36 -15.79
CA LEU A 8 27.38 40.27 -15.82
C LEU A 8 26.79 39.08 -16.60
N GLN A 9 27.44 38.69 -17.69
CA GLN A 9 27.13 37.45 -18.38
C GLN A 9 27.57 36.26 -17.52
N GLU A 10 26.75 35.19 -17.48
CA GLU A 10 27.04 33.96 -16.71
C GLU A 10 28.45 33.40 -17.01
N SER A 11 28.95 33.62 -18.23
CA SER A 11 30.25 33.17 -18.67
C SER A 11 31.44 33.84 -17.99
N TYR A 12 31.27 34.94 -17.22
CA TYR A 12 32.38 35.64 -16.56
C TYR A 12 32.54 35.29 -15.07
N LEU A 13 31.61 34.53 -14.50
CA LEU A 13 31.60 34.25 -13.06
C LEU A 13 32.78 33.38 -12.62
N LEU A 14 33.19 32.43 -13.46
CA LEU A 14 34.33 31.56 -13.17
C LEU A 14 35.66 32.32 -13.25
N GLU A 15 35.80 33.24 -14.19
CA GLU A 15 36.97 34.11 -14.32
C GLU A 15 37.08 35.08 -13.13
N ILE A 16 35.95 35.61 -12.66
CA ILE A 16 35.93 36.45 -11.45
C ILE A 16 36.32 35.61 -10.23
N PHE A 17 35.87 34.36 -10.15
CA PHE A 17 36.30 33.44 -9.11
C PHE A 17 37.81 33.16 -9.18
N ASP A 18 38.38 32.97 -10.37
CA ASP A 18 39.83 32.80 -10.53
C ASP A 18 40.60 34.03 -10.07
N ILE A 19 40.08 35.25 -10.31
CA ILE A 19 40.65 36.48 -9.76
C ILE A 19 40.58 36.49 -8.23
N ALA A 20 39.44 36.13 -7.64
CA ALA A 20 39.28 36.06 -6.18
C ALA A 20 40.25 35.02 -5.57
N LYS A 21 40.37 33.85 -6.20
CA LYS A 21 41.26 32.77 -5.80
C LYS A 21 42.72 33.19 -5.87
N TYR A 22 43.13 33.85 -6.96
CA TYR A 22 44.49 34.39 -7.09
C TYR A 22 44.75 35.46 -6.03
N ALA A 23 43.83 36.41 -5.85
CA ALA A 23 43.95 37.46 -4.84
C ALA A 23 44.07 36.88 -3.41
N ALA A 24 43.30 35.85 -3.07
CA ALA A 24 43.42 35.14 -1.80
C ALA A 24 44.80 34.46 -1.65
N SER A 25 45.36 33.88 -2.71
CA SER A 25 46.67 33.22 -2.67
C SER A 25 47.85 34.16 -2.46
N ILE A 26 47.70 35.43 -2.82
CA ILE A 26 48.70 36.49 -2.60
C ILE A 26 48.34 37.44 -1.45
N GLU A 27 47.31 37.08 -0.67
CA GLU A 27 46.79 37.87 0.46
C GLU A 27 46.35 39.30 0.11
N ASP A 28 45.96 39.56 -1.14
CA ASP A 28 45.41 40.86 -1.58
C ASP A 28 43.92 40.97 -1.22
N ALA A 29 43.67 41.43 0.01
CA ALA A 29 42.31 41.61 0.52
C ALA A 29 41.46 42.58 -0.31
N LYS A 30 42.06 43.58 -0.98
CA LYS A 30 41.30 44.58 -1.74
C LYS A 30 40.77 43.98 -3.03
N SER A 31 41.63 43.30 -3.79
CA SER A 31 41.23 42.63 -5.03
C SER A 31 40.30 41.46 -4.74
N TYR A 32 40.54 40.74 -3.65
CA TYR A 32 39.65 39.68 -3.17
C TYR A 32 38.23 40.20 -2.93
N ARG A 33 38.07 41.22 -2.07
CA ARG A 33 36.75 41.79 -1.75
C ARG A 33 36.02 42.26 -3.00
N LYS A 34 36.71 42.98 -3.89
CA LYS A 34 36.09 43.47 -5.14
C LYS A 34 35.60 42.33 -6.03
N ALA A 35 36.39 41.26 -6.17
CA ALA A 35 35.98 40.09 -6.94
C ALA A 35 34.80 39.37 -6.26
N THR A 36 34.83 39.22 -4.94
CA THR A 36 33.73 38.63 -4.16
C THR A 36 32.45 39.44 -4.27
N ASP A 37 32.49 40.77 -4.18
CA ASP A 37 31.32 41.64 -4.35
C ASP A 37 30.67 41.41 -5.73
N MET A 38 31.48 41.29 -6.79
CA MET A 38 30.97 40.98 -8.13
C MET A 38 30.32 39.58 -8.23
N LEU A 39 30.87 38.57 -7.54
CA LEU A 39 30.26 37.24 -7.47
C LEU A 39 28.93 37.26 -6.73
N VAL A 40 28.88 37.98 -5.60
CA VAL A 40 27.68 38.16 -4.78
C VAL A 40 26.57 38.80 -5.62
N ASP A 41 26.86 39.92 -6.30
CA ASP A 41 25.90 40.62 -7.15
C ASP A 41 25.41 39.75 -8.30
N GLY A 42 26.30 38.98 -8.94
CA GLY A 42 25.93 38.03 -9.99
C GLY A 42 24.99 36.93 -9.51
N MET A 43 25.25 36.37 -8.33
CA MET A 43 24.44 35.33 -7.69
C MET A 43 23.05 35.84 -7.27
N PHE A 44 22.98 37.01 -6.62
CA PHE A 44 21.69 37.61 -6.26
C PHE A 44 20.88 38.04 -7.48
N SER A 45 21.54 38.51 -8.53
CA SER A 45 20.89 38.83 -9.81
C SER A 45 20.28 37.59 -10.46
N TYR A 46 20.95 36.45 -10.40
CA TYR A 46 20.39 35.17 -10.85
C TYR A 46 19.14 34.80 -10.05
N VAL A 47 19.23 34.79 -8.71
CA VAL A 47 18.10 34.47 -7.84
C VAL A 47 16.91 35.38 -8.13
N ARG A 48 17.14 36.69 -8.29
CA ARG A 48 16.07 37.64 -8.62
C ARG A 48 15.39 37.31 -9.94
N LYS A 49 16.16 37.05 -11.00
CA LYS A 49 15.61 36.65 -12.31
C LYS A 49 14.81 35.35 -12.24
N GLN A 50 15.28 34.37 -11.47
CA GLN A 50 14.55 33.11 -11.27
C GLN A 50 13.23 33.33 -10.53
N MET A 51 13.19 34.24 -9.56
CA MET A 51 11.97 34.54 -8.81
C MET A 51 10.89 35.23 -9.65
N ASP A 52 11.24 35.88 -10.76
CA ASP A 52 10.27 36.41 -11.72
C ASP A 52 9.54 35.30 -12.51
N LEU A 53 10.06 34.06 -12.47
CA LEU A 53 9.47 32.91 -13.15
C LEU A 53 8.44 32.21 -12.26
N LYS A 54 7.21 32.06 -12.78
CA LYS A 54 6.13 31.32 -12.09
C LYS A 54 6.51 29.88 -11.73
N GLU A 55 7.37 29.24 -12.52
CA GLU A 55 7.78 27.86 -12.28
C GLU A 55 8.64 27.70 -11.02
N THR A 56 9.42 28.72 -10.67
CA THR A 56 10.25 28.75 -9.46
C THR A 56 9.40 28.68 -8.20
N TYR A 57 8.23 29.33 -8.18
CA TYR A 57 7.28 29.20 -7.07
C TYR A 57 6.66 27.80 -6.94
N ARG A 58 6.63 27.02 -8.03
CA ARG A 58 6.06 25.65 -8.03
C ARG A 58 7.09 24.58 -7.70
N ARG A 59 8.30 24.69 -8.26
CA ARG A 59 9.37 23.67 -8.12
C ARG A 59 10.45 24.04 -7.11
N GLY A 60 10.51 25.30 -6.70
CA GLY A 60 11.62 25.87 -5.95
C GLY A 60 12.77 26.30 -6.86
N LEU A 61 13.68 27.09 -6.30
CA LEU A 61 14.88 27.60 -6.94
C LEU A 61 15.80 26.45 -7.36
N VAL A 62 16.30 26.54 -8.59
CA VAL A 62 17.29 25.63 -9.19
C VAL A 62 18.42 26.49 -9.76
N PHE A 63 19.66 26.06 -9.56
CA PHE A 63 20.83 26.70 -10.15
C PHE A 63 21.25 25.96 -11.42
N THR A 64 21.71 26.70 -12.43
CA THR A 64 22.30 26.09 -13.64
C THR A 64 23.65 25.45 -13.30
N GLU A 65 24.14 24.61 -14.20
CA GLU A 65 25.41 23.88 -14.04
C GLU A 65 26.58 24.83 -13.74
N THR A 66 26.67 25.97 -14.44
CA THR A 66 27.71 26.99 -14.22
C THR A 66 27.72 27.52 -12.78
N TYR A 67 26.54 27.80 -12.22
CA TYR A 67 26.43 28.28 -10.83
C TYR A 67 26.74 27.17 -9.82
N ILE A 68 26.32 25.93 -10.09
CA ILE A 68 26.68 24.76 -9.27
C ILE A 68 28.20 24.56 -9.28
N GLU A 69 28.85 24.69 -10.44
CA GLU A 69 30.30 24.60 -10.58
C GLU A 69 31.01 25.70 -9.78
N LEU A 70 30.59 26.95 -9.93
CA LEU A 70 31.11 28.08 -9.14
C LEU A 70 31.02 27.79 -7.63
N MET A 71 29.86 27.35 -7.15
CA MET A 71 29.67 27.02 -5.73
C MET A 71 30.56 25.86 -5.28
N ASN A 72 30.78 24.85 -6.12
CA ASN A 72 31.71 23.75 -5.83
C ASN A 72 33.17 24.21 -5.76
N GLN A 73 33.57 25.19 -6.59
CA GLN A 73 34.92 25.73 -6.54
C GLN A 73 35.14 26.61 -5.30
N ILE A 74 34.16 27.45 -4.94
CA ILE A 74 34.17 28.23 -3.69
C ILE A 74 34.23 27.30 -2.48
N PHE A 75 33.41 26.24 -2.49
CA PHE A 75 33.43 25.19 -1.48
C PHE A 75 34.80 24.55 -1.31
N GLY A 76 35.44 24.21 -2.42
CA GLY A 76 36.80 23.65 -2.43
C GLY A 76 37.83 24.56 -1.76
N MET A 77 37.61 25.88 -1.76
CA MET A 77 38.48 26.85 -1.06
C MET A 77 38.13 26.97 0.43
N ILE A 78 36.84 26.94 0.80
CA ILE A 78 36.37 26.98 2.19
C ILE A 78 36.87 25.78 2.99
N CYS A 79 36.82 24.58 2.41
CA CYS A 79 37.20 23.35 3.08
C CYS A 79 38.71 23.06 3.10
N LYS A 80 39.55 23.95 2.56
CA LYS A 80 41.01 23.81 2.70
C LYS A 80 41.43 23.91 4.17
N GLN A 81 42.48 23.17 4.52
CA GLN A 81 43.09 23.26 5.85
C GLN A 81 43.76 24.62 6.08
N GLU A 82 44.32 25.21 5.03
CA GLU A 82 44.93 26.54 5.05
C GLU A 82 43.89 27.60 5.37
N ASP A 83 44.21 28.44 6.34
CA ASP A 83 43.43 29.62 6.66
C ASP A 83 43.56 30.63 5.51
N ASN A 84 42.43 31.05 4.96
CA ASN A 84 42.37 31.90 3.78
C ASN A 84 41.09 32.73 3.81
N PHE A 85 41.01 33.77 2.97
CA PHE A 85 39.84 34.66 2.98
C PHE A 85 38.50 33.93 2.76
N PHE A 86 38.47 32.87 1.94
CA PHE A 86 37.24 32.09 1.73
C PHE A 86 36.81 31.33 2.99
N ALA A 87 37.73 30.90 3.85
CA ALA A 87 37.40 30.15 5.07
C ALA A 87 36.51 30.93 6.04
N HIS A 88 36.53 32.25 5.97
CA HIS A 88 35.70 33.15 6.79
C HIS A 88 34.49 33.73 6.05
N ASP A 89 34.40 33.55 4.74
CA ASP A 89 33.33 34.11 3.93
C ASP A 89 32.06 33.26 3.97
N THR A 90 30.94 33.93 4.25
CA THR A 90 29.63 33.31 4.45
C THR A 90 28.56 33.87 3.50
N TRP A 91 28.95 34.72 2.54
CA TRP A 91 28.02 35.36 1.62
C TRP A 91 27.22 34.36 0.79
N LEU A 92 27.78 33.18 0.49
CA LEU A 92 27.06 32.17 -0.28
C LEU A 92 25.81 31.67 0.46
N ILE A 93 25.87 31.65 1.80
CA ILE A 93 24.76 31.25 2.66
C ILE A 93 23.61 32.26 2.54
N SER A 94 23.90 33.56 2.42
CA SER A 94 22.87 34.59 2.25
C SER A 94 22.24 34.57 0.85
N VAL A 95 22.90 33.97 -0.15
CA VAL A 95 22.28 33.67 -1.45
C VAL A 95 21.28 32.51 -1.31
N TRP A 96 21.64 31.47 -0.57
CA TRP A 96 20.77 30.30 -0.35
C TRP A 96 19.54 30.65 0.51
N TYR A 97 19.79 31.36 1.60
CA TYR A 97 18.79 31.81 2.57
C TYR A 97 18.70 33.32 2.51
N ASN A 98 18.00 33.82 1.49
CA ASN A 98 17.91 35.24 1.21
C ASN A 98 17.35 36.01 2.43
N PRO A 99 18.10 36.99 2.97
CA PRO A 99 17.68 37.72 4.16
C PRO A 99 16.57 38.74 3.88
N THR A 100 16.33 39.09 2.61
CA THR A 100 15.42 40.18 2.22
C THR A 100 14.02 39.73 1.80
N TYR A 101 13.88 38.52 1.25
CA TYR A 101 12.58 37.96 0.85
C TYR A 101 12.62 36.43 0.81
N TYR A 102 11.42 35.83 0.86
CA TYR A 102 11.24 34.39 0.77
C TYR A 102 11.63 33.83 -0.61
N VAL A 103 12.43 32.77 -0.62
CA VAL A 103 12.89 32.05 -1.82
C VAL A 103 12.58 30.56 -1.65
N PRO A 104 11.60 29.98 -2.38
CA PRO A 104 11.33 28.56 -2.30
C PRO A 104 12.55 27.78 -2.81
N LEU A 105 12.93 26.70 -2.13
CA LEU A 105 14.09 25.87 -2.44
C LEU A 105 13.62 24.52 -2.99
N SER A 106 14.19 24.09 -4.12
CA SER A 106 13.88 22.78 -4.71
C SER A 106 14.48 21.64 -3.88
N GLU A 107 13.93 20.43 -3.98
CA GLU A 107 14.50 19.25 -3.31
C GLU A 107 15.92 18.93 -3.80
N ASP A 108 16.21 19.16 -5.09
CA ASP A 108 17.55 18.97 -5.66
C ASP A 108 18.55 19.95 -5.02
N PHE A 109 18.14 21.21 -4.84
CA PHE A 109 18.99 22.20 -4.22
C PHE A 109 19.15 21.99 -2.71
N LEU A 110 18.11 21.52 -2.00
CA LEU A 110 18.24 21.08 -0.60
C LEU A 110 19.20 19.90 -0.48
N SER A 111 19.17 18.95 -1.42
CA SER A 111 20.12 17.83 -1.47
C SER A 111 21.56 18.31 -1.73
N TYR A 112 21.72 19.39 -2.50
CA TYR A 112 23.01 20.06 -2.68
C TYR A 112 23.49 20.69 -1.36
N ILE A 113 22.65 21.49 -0.69
CA ILE A 113 22.96 22.10 0.61
C ILE A 113 23.32 21.02 1.64
N TRP A 114 22.56 19.93 1.71
CA TRP A 114 22.85 18.79 2.58
C TRP A 114 24.29 18.31 2.42
N ARG A 115 24.68 17.94 1.19
CA ARG A 115 26.04 17.44 0.90
C ARG A 115 27.11 18.46 1.26
N TYR A 116 26.86 19.73 0.93
CA TYR A 116 27.77 20.83 1.23
C TYR A 116 28.01 20.95 2.74
N VAL A 117 26.94 21.03 3.52
CA VAL A 117 27.00 21.20 4.98
C VAL A 117 27.65 20.00 5.66
N LEU A 118 27.36 18.76 5.21
CA LEU A 118 28.02 17.57 5.76
C LEU A 118 29.53 17.61 5.57
N ASN A 119 30.00 18.05 4.40
CA ASN A 119 31.43 18.15 4.16
C ASN A 119 32.09 19.27 4.97
N VAL A 120 31.40 20.39 5.22
CA VAL A 120 31.88 21.45 6.14
C VAL A 120 32.06 20.89 7.56
N ILE A 121 31.11 20.08 8.03
CA ILE A 121 31.18 19.39 9.32
C ILE A 121 32.37 18.41 9.35
N ASP A 122 32.58 17.65 8.27
CA ASP A 122 33.71 16.72 8.15
C ASP A 122 35.07 17.44 8.07
N ALA A 123 35.12 18.65 7.52
CA ALA A 123 36.30 19.50 7.43
C ALA A 123 36.57 20.32 8.71
N ASP A 124 35.77 20.11 9.78
CA ASP A 124 35.93 20.79 11.07
C ASP A 124 35.84 22.33 11.00
N LYS A 125 35.09 22.86 10.04
CA LYS A 125 34.85 24.30 9.87
C LYS A 125 33.66 24.77 10.72
N GLU A 126 33.80 24.65 12.05
CA GLU A 126 32.70 24.94 13.00
C GLU A 126 32.12 26.36 12.87
N ASP A 127 32.96 27.39 12.70
CA ASP A 127 32.49 28.79 12.63
C ASP A 127 31.64 29.06 11.38
N TRP A 128 32.05 28.47 10.25
CA TRP A 128 31.27 28.53 9.02
C TRP A 128 29.94 27.82 9.20
N PHE A 129 29.94 26.63 9.82
CA PHE A 129 28.71 25.89 10.13
C PHE A 129 27.76 26.68 11.04
N MET A 130 28.28 27.35 12.08
CA MET A 130 27.43 28.16 12.96
C MET A 130 26.84 29.38 12.25
N SER A 131 27.57 29.93 11.27
CA SER A 131 27.03 30.96 10.38
C SER A 131 25.92 30.39 9.50
N TYR A 132 26.11 29.21 8.91
CA TYR A 132 25.05 28.49 8.19
C TYR A 132 23.79 28.30 9.04
N TRP A 133 23.95 27.78 10.26
CA TRP A 133 22.83 27.52 11.17
C TRP A 133 22.09 28.82 11.53
N THR A 134 22.83 29.92 11.68
CA THR A 134 22.27 31.25 11.91
C THR A 134 21.35 31.70 10.77
N TYR A 135 21.83 31.66 9.53
CA TYR A 135 21.01 32.07 8.38
C TYR A 135 19.81 31.14 8.15
N ALA A 136 19.99 29.83 8.36
CA ALA A 136 18.90 28.87 8.23
C ALA A 136 17.80 29.10 9.28
N ASP A 137 18.17 29.38 10.54
CA ASP A 137 17.22 29.69 11.61
C ASP A 137 16.45 30.99 11.31
N GLN A 138 17.16 32.05 10.90
CA GLN A 138 16.54 33.30 10.48
C GLN A 138 15.56 33.10 9.34
N TYR A 139 15.96 32.37 8.31
CA TYR A 139 15.11 32.08 7.16
C TYR A 139 13.86 31.32 7.57
N PHE A 140 14.01 30.29 8.40
CA PHE A 140 12.88 29.48 8.86
C PHE A 140 11.91 30.32 9.71
N ARG A 141 12.43 31.08 10.67
CA ARG A 141 11.60 31.92 11.54
C ARG A 141 10.84 32.98 10.76
N PHE A 142 11.54 33.80 9.98
CA PHE A 142 10.93 34.96 9.30
C PHE A 142 10.02 34.57 8.14
N TYR A 143 10.36 33.52 7.40
CA TYR A 143 9.65 33.19 6.16
C TYR A 143 8.81 31.92 6.25
N ILE A 144 9.11 30.99 7.17
CA ILE A 144 8.40 29.71 7.28
C ILE A 144 7.40 29.69 8.46
N GLU A 145 7.76 30.21 9.63
CA GLU A 145 6.86 30.19 10.82
C GLU A 145 5.89 31.38 10.88
N ASP A 146 6.41 32.59 10.65
CA ASP A 146 5.67 33.85 10.83
C ASP A 146 4.79 34.24 9.63
N ASN A 147 4.85 33.50 8.51
CA ASN A 147 4.11 33.83 7.30
C ASN A 147 2.65 33.30 7.34
N VAL A 148 1.75 34.13 7.88
CA VAL A 148 0.32 33.79 8.08
C VAL A 148 -0.45 33.66 6.75
N GLU A 149 -0.09 34.43 5.72
CA GLU A 149 -0.81 34.48 4.44
C GLU A 149 -0.67 33.18 3.61
N ILE A 150 0.41 32.42 3.83
CA ILE A 150 0.78 31.24 3.03
C ILE A 150 0.70 29.94 3.85
N ARG A 151 0.36 30.01 5.14
CA ARG A 151 0.33 28.85 6.07
C ARG A 151 -0.55 27.68 5.56
N ASN A 152 -1.60 27.94 4.79
CA ASN A 152 -2.47 26.88 4.26
C ASN A 152 -2.07 26.39 2.86
N ASN A 153 -0.98 26.91 2.26
CA ASN A 153 -0.50 26.47 0.95
C ASN A 153 0.23 25.11 1.08
N PRO A 154 -0.21 24.06 0.36
CA PRO A 154 0.44 22.74 0.42
C PRO A 154 1.94 22.76 0.05
N LEU A 155 2.34 23.60 -0.92
CA LEU A 155 3.75 23.72 -1.34
C LEU A 155 4.61 24.29 -0.22
N PHE A 156 4.08 25.24 0.54
CA PHE A 156 4.76 25.85 1.66
C PHE A 156 4.91 24.89 2.83
N GLN A 157 3.84 24.14 3.16
CA GLN A 157 3.91 23.09 4.18
C GLN A 157 4.91 21.99 3.81
N ARG A 158 4.96 21.60 2.53
CA ARG A 158 5.99 20.69 2.03
C ARG A 158 7.39 21.25 2.24
N GLN A 159 7.65 22.51 1.89
CA GLN A 159 8.96 23.11 2.09
C GLN A 159 9.35 23.20 3.57
N LYS A 160 8.42 23.58 4.44
CA LYS A 160 8.61 23.59 5.90
C LYS A 160 9.08 22.23 6.40
N ASN A 161 8.38 21.17 6.01
CA ASN A 161 8.69 19.80 6.44
C ASN A 161 10.04 19.34 5.90
N LEU A 162 10.36 19.61 4.63
CA LEU A 162 11.65 19.27 4.02
C LEU A 162 12.82 19.97 4.72
N LEU A 163 12.70 21.28 4.98
CA LEU A 163 13.71 22.04 5.70
C LEU A 163 13.89 21.51 7.11
N LYS A 164 12.79 21.27 7.84
CA LYS A 164 12.84 20.73 9.19
C LYS A 164 13.54 19.37 9.21
N GLN A 165 13.10 18.45 8.36
CA GLN A 165 13.66 17.10 8.24
C GLN A 165 15.16 17.12 7.91
N MET A 166 15.59 17.99 6.99
CA MET A 166 17.01 18.16 6.67
C MET A 166 17.84 18.63 7.88
N HIS A 167 17.35 19.61 8.65
CA HIS A 167 18.07 20.12 9.83
C HIS A 167 18.11 19.12 10.98
N LEU A 168 17.04 18.33 11.17
CA LEU A 168 17.06 17.18 12.08
C LEU A 168 18.10 16.14 11.64
N GLY A 169 18.21 15.89 10.33
CA GLY A 169 19.23 15.01 9.75
C GLY A 169 20.65 15.52 9.98
N ILE A 170 20.88 16.84 9.88
CA ILE A 170 22.18 17.47 10.17
C ILE A 170 22.54 17.26 11.64
N GLY A 171 21.58 17.43 12.55
CA GLY A 171 21.76 17.12 13.98
C GLY A 171 22.11 15.64 14.22
N ALA A 172 21.40 14.73 13.56
CA ALA A 172 21.66 13.30 13.62
C ALA A 172 23.06 12.94 13.10
N TYR A 173 23.49 13.57 12.01
CA TYR A 173 24.83 13.39 11.46
C TYR A 173 25.91 13.85 12.43
N MET A 174 25.78 15.04 13.02
CA MET A 174 26.77 15.54 13.99
C MET A 174 26.88 14.67 15.23
N LEU A 175 25.75 14.14 15.72
CA LEU A 175 25.73 13.19 16.82
C LEU A 175 26.46 11.89 16.45
N TYR A 176 26.21 11.37 15.25
CA TYR A 176 26.89 10.20 14.71
C TYR A 176 28.41 10.39 14.59
N LYS A 177 28.85 11.56 14.11
CA LYS A 177 30.27 11.93 14.00
C LYS A 177 30.91 12.36 15.33
N GLN A 178 30.17 12.25 16.44
CA GLN A 178 30.60 12.58 17.80
C GLN A 178 31.06 14.04 17.97
N LYS A 179 30.55 14.96 17.16
CA LYS A 179 30.83 16.41 17.23
C LYS A 179 30.05 17.06 18.39
N SER A 180 30.30 16.60 19.61
CA SER A 180 29.48 16.89 20.79
C SER A 180 29.44 18.37 21.16
N SER A 181 30.54 19.11 20.91
CA SER A 181 30.61 20.59 21.03
C SER A 181 29.56 21.25 20.13
N LEU A 182 29.54 20.88 18.86
CA LEU A 182 28.69 21.45 17.83
C LEU A 182 27.22 21.08 18.04
N VAL A 183 26.94 19.83 18.42
CA VAL A 183 25.61 19.38 18.83
C VAL A 183 25.11 20.25 20.00
N ARG A 184 25.91 20.42 21.06
CA ARG A 184 25.52 21.27 22.19
C ARG A 184 25.26 22.71 21.78
N LYS A 185 26.04 23.28 20.85
CA LYS A 185 25.83 24.63 20.31
C LYS A 185 24.47 24.74 19.64
N ILE A 186 24.12 23.83 18.71
CA ILE A 186 22.84 23.93 17.98
C ILE A 186 21.62 23.68 18.87
N LEU A 187 21.71 22.79 19.87
CA LEU A 187 20.60 22.52 20.78
C LEU A 187 20.25 23.73 21.66
N ASN A 188 21.21 24.62 21.89
CA ASN A 188 21.06 25.84 22.70
C ASN A 188 21.03 27.12 21.86
N PHE A 189 21.10 27.01 20.53
CA PHE A 189 21.17 28.15 19.63
C PHE A 189 19.83 28.89 19.60
N THR A 190 19.83 30.18 19.92
CA THR A 190 18.66 31.07 19.81
C THR A 190 19.12 32.49 19.51
N GLN A 191 18.33 33.23 18.73
CA GLN A 191 18.55 34.64 18.40
C GLN A 191 17.40 35.55 18.85
N THR A 192 16.48 35.02 19.66
CA THR A 192 15.28 35.74 20.11
C THR A 192 15.14 35.74 21.63
N MET A 193 14.34 36.69 22.12
CA MET A 193 13.85 36.70 23.50
C MET A 193 12.32 36.89 23.46
N PRO A 194 11.51 35.92 23.94
CA PRO A 194 11.92 34.62 24.51
C PRO A 194 12.67 33.75 23.48
N ALA A 195 13.47 32.80 23.98
CA ALA A 195 14.24 31.92 23.13
C ALA A 195 13.32 31.14 22.17
N SER A 196 13.78 30.88 20.96
CA SER A 196 13.07 30.06 19.96
C SER A 196 14.06 29.12 19.28
N TYR A 197 13.60 27.93 18.89
CA TYR A 197 14.40 26.88 18.30
C TYR A 197 13.70 26.30 17.07
N SER A 198 13.50 27.13 16.06
CA SER A 198 12.64 26.84 14.91
C SER A 198 13.10 25.63 14.08
N LEU A 199 14.40 25.34 14.06
CA LEU A 199 14.98 24.21 13.32
C LEU A 199 14.91 22.85 14.06
N LEU A 200 14.49 22.81 15.32
CA LEU A 200 14.51 21.61 16.18
C LEU A 200 13.13 21.25 16.72
N ASP A 201 12.93 19.98 17.07
CA ASP A 201 11.68 19.58 17.72
C ASP A 201 11.69 20.01 19.19
N ASN A 202 10.64 20.72 19.56
CA ASN A 202 10.50 21.38 20.86
C ASN A 202 9.38 20.76 21.71
N THR A 203 8.63 19.81 21.15
CA THR A 203 7.59 19.06 21.88
C THR A 203 7.68 17.57 21.59
N PHE A 204 7.15 16.77 22.51
CA PHE A 204 7.06 15.32 22.32
C PHE A 204 6.22 14.95 21.08
N SER A 205 5.13 15.68 20.80
CA SER A 205 4.33 15.47 19.58
C SER A 205 5.15 15.65 18.31
N GLN A 206 5.93 16.72 18.22
CA GLN A 206 6.78 16.98 17.04
C GLN A 206 7.78 15.84 16.79
N ILE A 207 8.39 15.30 17.86
CA ILE A 207 9.32 14.19 17.75
C ILE A 207 8.64 12.93 17.20
N ILE A 208 7.43 12.62 17.66
CA ILE A 208 6.66 11.48 17.11
C ILE A 208 6.25 11.72 15.66
N ASP A 209 5.80 12.94 15.32
CA ASP A 209 5.41 13.31 13.96
C ASP A 209 6.61 13.23 12.97
N ASP A 210 7.79 13.72 13.38
CA ASP A 210 9.00 13.65 12.56
C ASP A 210 9.58 12.24 12.47
N MET A 211 9.43 11.41 13.52
CA MET A 211 9.72 9.98 13.41
C MET A 211 8.82 9.32 12.36
N SER A 212 7.50 9.58 12.38
CA SER A 212 6.56 9.08 11.38
C SER A 212 7.03 9.42 9.96
N ARG A 213 7.36 10.69 9.71
CA ARG A 213 7.87 11.15 8.41
C ARG A 213 9.15 10.44 7.96
N ILE A 214 10.02 10.03 8.87
CA ILE A 214 11.23 9.27 8.53
C ILE A 214 10.89 7.83 8.15
N TYR A 215 9.95 7.20 8.86
CA TYR A 215 9.53 5.82 8.56
C TYR A 215 8.67 5.73 7.30
N GLU A 216 7.87 6.74 6.98
CA GLU A 216 7.19 6.87 5.68
C GLU A 216 8.20 6.83 4.51
N LEU A 217 9.37 7.46 4.66
CA LEU A 217 10.43 7.38 3.64
C LEU A 217 11.04 5.97 3.53
N MET A 218 10.99 5.15 4.59
CA MET A 218 11.50 3.78 4.59
C MET A 218 10.54 2.79 3.92
N GLU A 219 9.27 3.15 3.73
CA GLU A 219 8.32 2.32 2.98
C GLU A 219 8.69 2.24 1.49
N HIS A 220 9.48 3.20 1.02
CA HIS A 220 10.02 3.25 -0.34
C HIS A 220 11.51 2.87 -0.35
N PRO A 221 11.89 1.73 -0.97
CA PRO A 221 13.26 1.25 -0.93
C PRO A 221 14.29 2.31 -1.37
N LEU A 222 15.31 2.54 -0.53
CA LEU A 222 16.45 3.43 -0.73
C LEU A 222 16.12 4.92 -0.77
N LEU A 223 14.87 5.33 -0.54
CA LEU A 223 14.48 6.74 -0.63
C LEU A 223 15.11 7.56 0.51
N LEU A 224 15.15 7.02 1.73
CA LEU A 224 15.78 7.69 2.87
C LEU A 224 17.29 7.86 2.66
N THR A 225 17.96 6.81 2.20
CA THR A 225 19.39 6.82 1.86
C THR A 225 19.69 7.81 0.74
N LYS A 226 18.87 7.85 -0.32
CA LYS A 226 19.02 8.80 -1.42
C LYS A 226 18.99 10.24 -0.92
N LYS A 227 18.10 10.56 0.02
CA LYS A 227 17.94 11.91 0.57
C LYS A 227 19.02 12.29 1.58
N TYR A 228 19.40 11.35 2.45
CA TYR A 228 20.22 11.63 3.63
C TYR A 228 21.42 10.70 3.78
N MET A 229 22.09 10.35 2.67
CA MET A 229 23.34 9.59 2.72
C MET A 229 24.36 10.31 3.61
N MET A 230 24.90 9.59 4.58
CA MET A 230 25.88 10.10 5.55
C MET A 230 27.25 9.46 5.28
N SER A 231 28.33 10.25 5.33
CA SER A 231 29.68 9.73 5.12
C SER A 231 30.07 8.74 6.23
N GLY A 232 30.62 7.58 5.86
CA GLY A 232 31.01 6.53 6.81
C GLY A 232 29.94 5.46 7.10
N LEU A 233 28.73 5.58 6.54
CA LEU A 233 27.75 4.49 6.56
C LEU A 233 27.98 3.50 5.41
N MET A 234 27.65 2.23 5.65
CA MET A 234 27.66 1.21 4.60
C MET A 234 26.52 1.46 3.61
N ASN A 235 26.83 1.31 2.31
CA ASN A 235 25.87 1.40 1.23
C ASN A 235 25.49 -0.01 0.75
N ASP A 236 24.51 -0.63 1.40
CA ASP A 236 24.03 -1.98 1.11
C ASP A 236 22.49 -2.04 1.22
N VAL A 237 21.92 -3.25 1.22
CA VAL A 237 20.47 -3.47 1.30
C VAL A 237 19.82 -2.90 2.57
N ASN A 238 20.59 -2.60 3.61
CA ASN A 238 20.13 -2.07 4.90
C ASN A 238 20.42 -0.57 5.08
N SER A 239 20.86 0.14 4.04
CA SER A 239 21.25 1.56 4.18
C SER A 239 20.18 2.46 4.78
N ASP A 240 18.91 2.27 4.42
CA ASP A 240 17.81 3.05 5.02
C ASP A 240 17.71 2.80 6.53
N SER A 241 17.85 1.54 6.96
CA SER A 241 17.86 1.18 8.39
C SER A 241 19.04 1.83 9.13
N TYR A 242 20.21 1.92 8.50
CA TYR A 242 21.38 2.59 9.10
C TYR A 242 21.16 4.09 9.25
N VAL A 243 20.61 4.76 8.22
CA VAL A 243 20.29 6.19 8.26
C VAL A 243 19.20 6.46 9.30
N ALA A 244 18.10 5.69 9.28
CA ALA A 244 17.02 5.80 10.26
C ALA A 244 17.54 5.60 11.69
N GLY A 245 18.48 4.68 11.92
CA GLY A 245 19.15 4.52 13.21
C GLY A 245 19.83 5.79 13.71
N LYS A 246 20.40 6.62 12.83
CA LYS A 246 21.00 7.91 13.21
C LYS A 246 19.96 8.96 13.56
N PHE A 247 18.88 9.03 12.80
CA PHE A 247 17.72 9.86 13.14
C PHE A 247 17.14 9.47 14.50
N ASN A 248 16.90 8.17 14.74
CA ASN A 248 16.35 7.65 15.99
C ASN A 248 17.21 8.01 17.22
N ALA A 249 18.54 7.93 17.10
CA ALA A 249 19.46 8.38 18.14
C ALA A 249 19.30 9.88 18.43
N TYR A 250 19.14 10.70 17.39
CA TYR A 250 18.94 12.14 17.55
C TYR A 250 17.57 12.48 18.14
N PHE A 251 16.51 11.80 17.74
CA PHE A 251 15.19 11.96 18.37
C PHE A 251 15.20 11.58 19.86
N ALA A 252 15.94 10.54 20.24
CA ALA A 252 16.16 10.19 21.64
C ALA A 252 16.89 11.31 22.40
N LEU A 253 17.88 11.96 21.79
CA LEU A 253 18.57 13.12 22.35
C LEU A 253 17.59 14.31 22.51
N LEU A 254 16.77 14.58 21.50
CA LEU A 254 15.75 15.64 21.56
C LEU A 254 14.72 15.38 22.67
N MET A 255 14.30 14.14 22.91
CA MET A 255 13.42 13.81 24.06
C MET A 255 14.04 14.15 25.43
N VAL A 256 15.36 14.02 25.57
CA VAL A 256 16.09 14.43 26.79
C VAL A 256 16.16 15.95 26.89
N ARG A 257 16.43 16.62 25.77
CA ARG A 257 16.50 18.09 25.67
C ARG A 257 15.23 18.79 26.12
N LEU A 258 14.04 18.19 25.91
CA LEU A 258 12.76 18.78 26.34
C LEU A 258 12.73 19.21 27.82
N SER A 259 13.58 18.62 28.66
CA SER A 259 13.73 18.99 30.08
C SER A 259 14.35 20.36 30.35
N GLU A 260 15.04 20.93 29.37
CA GLU A 260 15.68 22.25 29.46
C GLU A 260 14.83 23.35 28.81
N LEU A 261 13.78 22.97 28.09
CA LEU A 261 12.88 23.91 27.44
C LEU A 261 11.87 24.48 28.45
N ASN A 262 11.68 25.79 28.38
CA ASN A 262 10.66 26.51 29.14
C ASN A 262 9.42 26.72 28.27
N TYR A 263 8.23 26.65 28.87
CA TYR A 263 6.92 26.90 28.23
C TYR A 263 6.91 28.16 27.33
N ASN A 264 7.63 29.21 27.75
CA ASN A 264 7.68 30.50 27.07
C ASN A 264 8.39 30.49 25.69
N VAL A 265 9.03 29.39 25.30
CA VAL A 265 9.76 29.25 24.02
C VAL A 265 8.83 28.86 22.87
N SER A 266 7.86 27.99 23.15
CA SER A 266 6.96 27.40 22.15
C SER A 266 5.48 27.64 22.44
N TYR A 267 5.16 28.37 23.51
CA TYR A 267 3.79 28.50 24.07
C TYR A 267 3.09 27.15 24.25
N CYS A 268 3.88 26.09 24.42
CA CYS A 268 3.46 24.70 24.49
C CYS A 268 4.32 24.00 25.53
N GLU A 269 3.71 23.11 26.32
CA GLU A 269 4.42 22.28 27.29
C GLU A 269 5.28 21.22 26.57
N PRO A 270 6.62 21.26 26.68
CA PRO A 270 7.50 20.38 25.90
C PRO A 270 7.20 18.89 26.08
N TYR A 271 6.90 18.48 27.31
CA TYR A 271 6.58 17.09 27.66
C TYR A 271 5.08 16.75 27.62
N GLN A 272 4.24 17.62 27.04
CA GLN A 272 2.84 17.28 26.82
C GLN A 272 2.74 15.99 26.00
N MET A 273 1.91 15.05 26.45
CA MET A 273 1.70 13.80 25.71
C MET A 273 1.09 14.12 24.35
N PRO A 274 1.55 13.45 23.27
CA PRO A 274 0.88 13.54 21.98
C PRO A 274 -0.59 13.14 22.13
N TYR A 275 -1.46 13.85 21.42
CA TYR A 275 -2.89 13.58 21.48
C TYR A 275 -3.20 12.26 20.75
N ILE A 276 -3.69 11.27 21.49
CA ILE A 276 -4.20 10.03 20.91
C ILE A 276 -5.62 10.31 20.42
N LYS A 277 -5.78 10.47 19.11
CA LYS A 277 -7.10 10.79 18.52
C LYS A 277 -8.08 9.68 18.81
N ASP A 278 -9.35 10.03 19.09
CA ASP A 278 -10.40 9.07 19.42
C ASP A 278 -10.61 8.02 18.32
N ASP A 279 -10.42 8.41 17.06
CA ASP A 279 -10.59 7.62 15.85
C ASP A 279 -9.35 6.83 15.39
N SER A 280 -8.27 6.80 16.17
CA SER A 280 -7.06 6.04 15.80
C SER A 280 -7.30 4.52 15.80
N ASP A 281 -6.98 3.89 14.67
CA ASP A 281 -6.95 2.43 14.53
C ASP A 281 -5.77 1.78 15.27
N ILE A 282 -5.86 0.46 15.47
CA ILE A 282 -4.82 -0.33 16.13
C ILE A 282 -3.48 -0.24 15.39
N ALA A 283 -3.47 -0.17 14.05
CA ALA A 283 -2.24 -0.12 13.28
C ALA A 283 -1.45 1.18 13.58
N THR A 284 -2.14 2.32 13.55
CA THR A 284 -1.62 3.64 13.91
C THR A 284 -1.13 3.67 15.37
N LEU A 285 -1.88 3.07 16.30
CA LEU A 285 -1.46 2.99 17.70
C LEU A 285 -0.20 2.10 17.87
N GLN A 286 -0.13 0.97 17.17
CA GLN A 286 1.03 0.07 17.19
C GLN A 286 2.27 0.73 16.59
N GLU A 287 2.11 1.54 15.55
CA GLU A 287 3.19 2.32 14.96
C GLU A 287 3.77 3.33 15.97
N GLN A 288 2.91 4.04 16.70
CA GLN A 288 3.36 4.94 17.77
C GLN A 288 4.05 4.18 18.91
N ILE A 289 3.56 2.98 19.29
CA ILE A 289 4.23 2.09 20.25
C ILE A 289 5.64 1.74 19.76
N LYS A 290 5.81 1.42 18.47
CA LYS A 290 7.12 1.15 17.85
C LYS A 290 8.04 2.36 18.04
N TYR A 291 7.61 3.58 17.76
CA TYR A 291 8.41 4.81 17.96
C TYR A 291 8.84 5.00 19.41
N VAL A 292 7.91 4.85 20.35
CA VAL A 292 8.20 4.95 21.79
C VAL A 292 9.23 3.91 22.23
N ASN A 293 9.10 2.67 21.75
CA ASN A 293 10.04 1.60 22.08
C ASN A 293 11.43 1.83 21.49
N ILE A 294 11.54 2.38 20.28
CA ILE A 294 12.82 2.79 19.67
C ILE A 294 13.50 3.86 20.54
N LEU A 295 12.77 4.90 20.94
CA LEU A 295 13.32 5.96 21.80
C LEU A 295 13.81 5.40 23.14
N LYS A 296 13.02 4.53 23.77
CA LYS A 296 13.41 3.85 25.02
C LYS A 296 14.66 2.97 24.83
N HIS A 297 14.78 2.29 23.70
CA HIS A 297 15.94 1.47 23.37
C HIS A 297 17.22 2.32 23.32
N PHE A 298 17.23 3.41 22.55
CA PHE A 298 18.39 4.31 22.47
C PHE A 298 18.74 4.91 23.83
N LEU A 299 17.75 5.39 24.60
CA LEU A 299 17.98 5.91 25.95
C LEU A 299 18.53 4.85 26.93
N SER A 300 18.36 3.57 26.62
CA SER A 300 18.88 2.46 27.42
C SER A 300 20.26 1.99 26.97
N ASP A 301 20.67 2.28 25.72
CA ASP A 301 21.95 1.88 25.12
C ASP A 301 23.17 2.51 25.83
N ILE A 302 24.26 1.76 25.94
CA ILE A 302 25.45 2.16 26.69
C ILE A 302 26.27 3.21 25.93
N GLU A 303 26.45 3.05 24.62
CA GLU A 303 27.22 4.00 23.81
C GLU A 303 26.46 5.31 23.66
N PHE A 304 25.14 5.24 23.50
CA PHE A 304 24.28 6.42 23.48
C PHE A 304 24.33 7.22 24.80
N ARG A 305 24.38 6.55 25.96
CA ARG A 305 24.57 7.24 27.26
C ARG A 305 25.87 8.03 27.32
N LYS A 306 26.96 7.51 26.75
CA LYS A 306 28.23 8.26 26.66
C LYS A 306 28.06 9.49 25.78
N ALA A 307 27.40 9.36 24.61
CA ALA A 307 27.11 10.48 23.73
C ALA A 307 26.24 11.56 24.42
N LEU A 308 25.19 11.16 25.15
CA LEU A 308 24.37 12.07 25.96
C LEU A 308 25.21 12.87 26.97
N SER A 309 26.08 12.18 27.71
CA SER A 309 26.98 12.81 28.68
C SER A 309 27.95 13.79 28.02
N ASN A 310 28.49 13.44 26.85
CA ASN A 310 29.42 14.30 26.11
C ASN A 310 28.74 15.58 25.59
N VAL A 311 27.45 15.51 25.24
CA VAL A 311 26.64 16.67 24.86
C VAL A 311 26.25 17.52 26.08
N GLY A 312 26.30 16.96 27.30
CA GLY A 312 26.08 17.67 28.57
C GLY A 312 24.78 17.31 29.29
N TYR A 313 24.10 16.22 28.89
CA TYR A 313 22.86 15.78 29.52
C TYR A 313 23.11 14.79 30.66
N SER A 314 22.35 14.94 31.74
CA SER A 314 22.45 14.10 32.94
C SER A 314 21.55 12.87 32.90
N GLU A 315 21.90 11.87 33.70
CA GLU A 315 21.07 10.68 33.97
C GLU A 315 19.66 11.03 34.48
N LYS A 316 19.53 12.12 35.25
CA LYS A 316 18.22 12.59 35.74
C LYS A 316 17.31 13.02 34.60
N GLN A 317 17.82 13.77 33.63
CA GLN A 317 17.05 14.22 32.46
C GLN A 317 16.65 13.04 31.58
N LYS A 318 17.56 12.10 31.36
CA LYS A 318 17.29 10.84 30.67
C LYS A 318 16.17 10.03 31.34
N ASN A 319 16.23 9.87 32.66
CA ASN A 319 15.19 9.14 33.41
C ASN A 319 13.82 9.83 33.37
N ARG A 320 13.79 11.16 33.30
CA ARG A 320 12.55 11.93 33.07
C ARG A 320 11.94 11.64 31.69
N ALA A 321 12.77 11.60 30.64
CA ALA A 321 12.32 11.22 29.30
C ALA A 321 11.78 9.79 29.26
N LEU A 322 12.50 8.81 29.85
CA LEU A 322 12.05 7.43 29.98
C LEU A 322 10.71 7.30 30.73
N GLY A 323 10.54 8.05 31.82
CA GLY A 323 9.28 8.07 32.58
C GLY A 323 8.10 8.62 31.77
N THR A 324 8.34 9.65 30.95
CA THR A 324 7.33 10.22 30.04
C THR A 324 6.95 9.23 28.95
N LEU A 325 7.93 8.65 28.26
CA LEU A 325 7.72 7.60 27.26
C LEU A 325 6.96 6.40 27.84
N GLY A 326 7.27 6.00 29.08
CA GLY A 326 6.58 4.91 29.77
C GLY A 326 5.13 5.22 30.14
N ARG A 327 4.78 6.49 30.40
CA ARG A 327 3.37 6.88 30.58
C ARG A 327 2.62 6.82 29.26
N TYR A 328 3.19 7.39 28.19
CA TYR A 328 2.57 7.41 26.88
C TYR A 328 2.32 5.99 26.33
N LEU A 329 3.31 5.11 26.48
CA LEU A 329 3.18 3.70 26.12
C LEU A 329 1.96 3.03 26.78
N ARG A 330 1.75 3.30 28.08
CA ARG A 330 0.59 2.74 28.81
C ARG A 330 -0.74 3.30 28.31
N GLU A 331 -0.80 4.57 27.93
CA GLU A 331 -2.01 5.18 27.36
C GLU A 331 -2.36 4.54 26.00
N LEU A 332 -1.36 4.34 25.14
CA LEU A 332 -1.52 3.62 23.86
C LEU A 332 -1.99 2.17 24.07
N GLU A 333 -1.30 1.41 24.95
CA GLU A 333 -1.64 0.02 25.27
C GLU A 333 -3.05 -0.11 25.86
N THR A 334 -3.44 0.83 26.74
CA THR A 334 -4.78 0.87 27.32
C THR A 334 -5.84 1.11 26.25
N LYS A 335 -5.56 2.00 25.29
CA LYS A 335 -6.48 2.25 24.17
C LYS A 335 -6.64 1.03 23.26
N ILE A 336 -5.53 0.39 22.86
CA ILE A 336 -5.58 -0.84 22.06
C ILE A 336 -6.40 -1.91 22.77
N LYS A 337 -6.11 -2.15 24.06
CA LYS A 337 -6.82 -3.12 24.87
C LYS A 337 -8.33 -2.82 24.94
N ASN A 338 -8.71 -1.54 25.07
CA ASN A 338 -10.11 -1.15 25.08
C ASN A 338 -10.82 -1.45 23.74
N ILE A 339 -10.15 -1.21 22.60
CA ILE A 339 -10.67 -1.54 21.26
C ILE A 339 -10.85 -3.07 21.11
N GLU A 340 -9.90 -3.86 21.61
CA GLU A 340 -9.94 -5.33 21.51
C GLU A 340 -11.01 -5.97 22.42
N GLU A 341 -11.16 -5.44 23.64
CA GLU A 341 -12.13 -5.92 24.64
C GLU A 341 -13.56 -5.45 24.37
N HIS A 342 -13.74 -4.27 23.76
CA HIS A 342 -15.06 -3.69 23.45
C HIS A 342 -15.17 -3.29 21.97
N PRO A 343 -15.11 -4.25 21.03
CA PRO A 343 -15.13 -3.96 19.61
C PRO A 343 -16.49 -3.38 19.19
N GLN A 344 -16.46 -2.33 18.37
CA GLN A 344 -17.66 -1.74 17.79
C GLN A 344 -17.79 -2.18 16.34
N THR A 345 -18.99 -2.52 15.88
CA THR A 345 -19.24 -2.96 14.50
C THR A 345 -19.10 -1.81 13.51
N ASP A 346 -18.26 -1.99 12.49
CA ASP A 346 -18.12 -1.08 11.35
C ASP A 346 -19.14 -1.44 10.26
N GLN A 347 -20.18 -0.61 10.14
CA GLN A 347 -21.24 -0.79 9.16
C GLN A 347 -20.74 -0.73 7.71
N ALA A 348 -19.66 0.01 7.43
CA ALA A 348 -19.10 0.07 6.09
C ALA A 348 -18.51 -1.28 5.67
N LYS A 349 -17.86 -2.00 6.59
CA LYS A 349 -17.35 -3.36 6.35
C LYS A 349 -18.46 -4.37 6.17
N VAL A 350 -19.53 -4.29 6.96
CA VAL A 350 -20.71 -5.16 6.80
C VAL A 350 -21.36 -4.95 5.42
N ILE A 351 -21.53 -3.69 4.99
CA ILE A 351 -22.03 -3.35 3.66
C ILE A 351 -21.10 -3.89 2.56
N TYR A 352 -19.78 -3.80 2.75
CA TYR A 352 -18.79 -4.33 1.83
C TYR A 352 -18.92 -5.85 1.66
N ILE A 353 -19.00 -6.60 2.76
CA ILE A 353 -19.19 -8.07 2.73
C ILE A 353 -20.48 -8.42 1.98
N LYS A 354 -21.60 -7.75 2.31
CA LYS A 354 -22.88 -7.97 1.63
C LYS A 354 -22.79 -7.73 0.12
N LYS A 355 -22.19 -6.62 -0.28
CA LYS A 355 -22.00 -6.26 -1.68
C LYS A 355 -21.17 -7.32 -2.41
N ASN A 356 -20.08 -7.78 -1.81
CA ASN A 356 -19.21 -8.78 -2.41
C ASN A 356 -19.86 -10.15 -2.50
N LEU A 357 -20.62 -10.60 -1.50
CA LEU A 357 -21.40 -11.84 -1.60
C LEU A 357 -22.35 -11.82 -2.82
N ILE A 358 -23.03 -10.69 -3.06
CA ILE A 358 -23.91 -10.50 -4.21
C ILE A 358 -23.10 -10.46 -5.52
N GLN A 359 -21.96 -9.77 -5.53
CA GLN A 359 -21.11 -9.73 -6.72
C GLN A 359 -20.58 -11.12 -7.09
N GLU A 360 -20.16 -11.91 -6.10
CA GLU A 360 -19.60 -13.24 -6.30
C GLU A 360 -20.62 -14.26 -6.80
N ILE A 361 -21.88 -14.21 -6.35
CA ILE A 361 -22.93 -15.09 -6.88
C ILE A 361 -23.26 -14.80 -8.35
N HIS A 362 -23.11 -13.55 -8.79
CA HIS A 362 -23.34 -13.17 -10.18
C HIS A 362 -22.11 -13.41 -11.08
N SER A 363 -20.90 -13.33 -10.53
CA SER A 363 -19.66 -13.54 -11.30
C SER A 363 -19.36 -15.02 -11.52
N GLN A 364 -19.66 -15.87 -10.53
CA GLN A 364 -19.35 -17.28 -10.57
C GLN A 364 -20.42 -18.05 -11.34
N LYS A 365 -20.08 -18.49 -12.55
CA LYS A 365 -20.99 -19.28 -13.39
C LYS A 365 -21.19 -20.70 -12.83
N LEU A 366 -22.44 -21.03 -12.54
CA LEU A 366 -22.89 -22.39 -12.24
C LEU A 366 -23.70 -22.92 -13.43
N TYR A 367 -23.14 -23.87 -14.15
CA TYR A 367 -23.80 -24.50 -15.30
C TYR A 367 -24.52 -25.77 -14.86
N LEU A 368 -25.81 -25.62 -14.54
CA LEU A 368 -26.74 -26.73 -14.31
C LEU A 368 -27.95 -26.56 -15.23
N PRO A 369 -28.60 -27.65 -15.67
CA PRO A 369 -29.80 -27.53 -16.49
C PRO A 369 -30.89 -26.75 -15.76
N VAL A 370 -31.48 -25.79 -16.45
CA VAL A 370 -32.61 -24.98 -15.98
C VAL A 370 -33.90 -25.40 -16.68
N ARG A 371 -35.03 -24.78 -16.33
CA ARG A 371 -36.35 -25.16 -16.86
C ARG A 371 -36.37 -25.10 -18.39
N GLU A 372 -35.71 -24.13 -18.98
CA GLU A 372 -35.64 -23.88 -20.42
C GLU A 372 -34.91 -25.00 -21.18
N ASP A 373 -34.04 -25.75 -20.50
CA ASP A 373 -33.30 -26.86 -21.09
C ASP A 373 -34.12 -28.16 -21.14
N SER A 374 -35.22 -28.24 -20.36
CA SER A 374 -36.00 -29.46 -20.13
C SER A 374 -37.40 -29.37 -20.71
N ALA A 375 -37.83 -30.44 -21.39
CA ALA A 375 -39.20 -30.62 -21.88
C ALA A 375 -40.07 -31.46 -20.92
N LEU A 376 -39.57 -31.73 -19.70
CA LEU A 376 -40.29 -32.50 -18.68
C LEU A 376 -41.61 -31.81 -18.29
N SER A 377 -42.75 -32.49 -18.47
CA SER A 377 -44.08 -31.92 -18.22
C SER A 377 -45.07 -32.84 -17.51
N VAL A 378 -44.78 -34.14 -17.40
CA VAL A 378 -45.69 -35.16 -16.85
C VAL A 378 -44.94 -35.99 -15.79
N ASP A 379 -45.68 -36.45 -14.77
CA ASP A 379 -45.17 -37.29 -13.68
C ASP A 379 -43.93 -36.70 -13.00
N ILE A 380 -44.05 -35.51 -12.42
CA ILE A 380 -42.93 -34.77 -11.84
C ILE A 380 -42.78 -35.09 -10.34
N ALA A 381 -41.53 -35.21 -9.89
CA ALA A 381 -41.13 -35.23 -8.49
C ALA A 381 -40.11 -34.10 -8.23
N VAL A 382 -40.03 -33.65 -6.98
CA VAL A 382 -39.16 -32.55 -6.55
C VAL A 382 -38.39 -32.97 -5.31
N ASP A 383 -37.07 -32.96 -5.41
CA ASP A 383 -36.17 -33.16 -4.28
C ASP A 383 -35.63 -31.80 -3.82
N GLU A 384 -35.88 -31.48 -2.54
CA GLU A 384 -35.43 -30.23 -1.93
C GLU A 384 -34.05 -30.37 -1.27
N TYR A 385 -33.19 -29.38 -1.48
CA TYR A 385 -31.86 -29.28 -0.89
C TYR A 385 -31.54 -27.85 -0.48
N TYR A 386 -30.75 -27.70 0.57
CA TYR A 386 -30.27 -26.40 1.04
C TYR A 386 -28.75 -26.39 0.93
N SER A 387 -28.23 -25.62 -0.02
CA SER A 387 -26.80 -25.35 -0.15
C SER A 387 -26.44 -24.19 0.76
N GLY A 388 -25.24 -24.23 1.34
CA GLY A 388 -24.76 -23.10 2.13
C GLY A 388 -23.52 -23.38 2.93
N GLN A 389 -22.98 -22.32 3.52
CA GLN A 389 -21.83 -22.38 4.40
C GLN A 389 -22.02 -21.49 5.62
N THR A 390 -21.38 -21.89 6.71
CA THR A 390 -21.28 -21.10 7.93
C THR A 390 -19.81 -20.84 8.22
N TRP A 391 -19.47 -19.60 8.56
CA TRP A 391 -18.11 -19.20 8.88
C TRP A 391 -18.09 -18.17 10.00
N GLU A 392 -17.15 -18.30 10.94
CA GLU A 392 -16.91 -17.27 11.96
C GLU A 392 -15.95 -16.23 11.39
N ILE A 393 -16.43 -15.00 11.25
CA ILE A 393 -15.64 -13.88 10.73
C ILE A 393 -14.70 -13.37 11.84
N SER A 394 -13.48 -13.01 11.46
CA SER A 394 -12.50 -12.40 12.38
C SER A 394 -13.02 -11.04 12.86
N LYS A 395 -12.72 -10.65 14.11
CA LYS A 395 -13.12 -9.33 14.63
C LYS A 395 -12.64 -8.21 13.70
N GLU A 396 -11.42 -8.34 13.19
CA GLU A 396 -10.75 -7.33 12.37
C GLU A 396 -11.48 -7.06 11.04
N ASP A 397 -12.22 -8.04 10.51
CA ASP A 397 -12.96 -7.92 9.25
C ASP A 397 -14.30 -7.17 9.39
N ILE A 398 -14.76 -6.91 10.62
CA ILE A 398 -16.06 -6.27 10.89
C ILE A 398 -16.01 -5.19 11.96
N ALA A 399 -14.97 -5.11 12.78
CA ALA A 399 -14.84 -4.13 13.85
C ALA A 399 -14.23 -2.81 13.33
N LEU A 400 -14.67 -1.71 13.93
CA LEU A 400 -14.11 -0.38 13.79
C LEU A 400 -12.70 -0.34 14.40
N TYR A 401 -11.81 0.48 13.84
CA TYR A 401 -10.44 0.69 14.33
C TYR A 401 -9.52 -0.54 14.26
N MET A 402 -9.93 -1.60 13.55
CA MET A 402 -9.09 -2.77 13.29
C MET A 402 -8.89 -2.90 11.79
N ASP A 403 -7.65 -3.02 11.31
CA ASP A 403 -7.38 -3.13 9.88
C ASP A 403 -7.10 -4.58 9.48
N ARG A 404 -8.13 -5.22 8.91
CA ARG A 404 -8.00 -6.43 8.11
C ARG A 404 -9.22 -6.56 7.21
N LEU A 405 -8.99 -6.96 5.96
CA LEU A 405 -10.02 -7.53 5.11
C LEU A 405 -9.48 -8.88 4.65
N SER A 406 -10.09 -9.96 5.14
CA SER A 406 -9.80 -11.32 4.71
C SER A 406 -9.93 -11.42 3.19
N ALA A 407 -8.82 -11.75 2.52
CA ALA A 407 -8.83 -11.92 1.07
C ALA A 407 -9.74 -13.10 0.69
N ASN A 408 -10.62 -12.86 -0.29
CA ASN A 408 -11.48 -13.87 -0.95
C ASN A 408 -12.44 -14.61 -0.01
N LEU A 409 -12.81 -14.02 1.14
CA LEU A 409 -13.77 -14.62 2.06
C LEU A 409 -15.10 -14.92 1.35
N GLU A 410 -15.67 -13.93 0.68
CA GLU A 410 -16.96 -14.01 0.01
C GLU A 410 -16.90 -14.97 -1.18
N GLU A 411 -15.83 -14.91 -1.98
CA GLU A 411 -15.60 -15.79 -3.11
C GLU A 411 -15.60 -17.26 -2.68
N ALA A 412 -14.89 -17.58 -1.58
CA ALA A 412 -14.78 -18.93 -1.05
C ALA A 412 -16.12 -19.45 -0.51
N LEU A 413 -16.89 -18.61 0.19
CA LEU A 413 -18.21 -18.97 0.70
C LEU A 413 -19.19 -19.29 -0.43
N ILE A 414 -19.25 -18.44 -1.45
CA ILE A 414 -20.10 -18.65 -2.62
C ILE A 414 -19.63 -19.87 -3.43
N SER A 415 -18.32 -20.01 -3.68
CA SER A 415 -17.76 -21.15 -4.40
C SER A 415 -18.13 -22.48 -3.76
N TYR A 416 -18.03 -22.56 -2.42
CA TYR A 416 -18.37 -23.77 -1.68
C TYR A 416 -19.87 -24.08 -1.75
N MET A 417 -20.73 -23.05 -1.63
CA MET A 417 -22.18 -23.20 -1.80
C MET A 417 -22.53 -23.73 -3.20
N LEU A 418 -21.97 -23.15 -4.27
CA LEU A 418 -22.21 -23.59 -5.64
C LEU A 418 -21.66 -25.00 -5.90
N MET A 419 -20.54 -25.36 -5.27
CA MET A 419 -19.98 -26.71 -5.35
C MET A 419 -20.95 -27.76 -4.76
N GLN A 420 -21.59 -27.45 -3.63
CA GLN A 420 -22.59 -28.34 -3.02
C GLN A 420 -23.78 -28.59 -3.97
N GLU A 421 -24.25 -27.56 -4.68
CA GLU A 421 -25.35 -27.72 -5.64
C GLU A 421 -24.98 -28.66 -6.78
N SER A 422 -23.76 -28.49 -7.32
CA SER A 422 -23.27 -29.36 -8.40
C SER A 422 -23.09 -30.81 -7.92
N GLN A 423 -22.63 -31.01 -6.68
CA GLN A 423 -22.52 -32.33 -6.06
C GLN A 423 -23.89 -32.97 -5.83
N PHE A 424 -24.86 -32.21 -5.32
CA PHE A 424 -26.23 -32.68 -5.12
C PHE A 424 -26.87 -33.08 -6.45
N TYR A 425 -26.74 -32.24 -7.49
CA TYR A 425 -27.21 -32.56 -8.84
C TYR A 425 -26.51 -33.80 -9.42
N THR A 426 -25.20 -33.94 -9.24
CA THR A 426 -24.45 -35.13 -9.68
C THR A 426 -24.94 -36.39 -8.96
N SER A 427 -25.28 -36.30 -7.67
CA SER A 427 -25.71 -37.45 -6.87
C SER A 427 -26.99 -38.11 -7.42
N PHE A 428 -27.86 -37.33 -8.07
CA PHE A 428 -29.06 -37.84 -8.74
C PHE A 428 -28.72 -38.96 -9.75
N PHE A 429 -27.66 -38.77 -10.54
CA PHE A 429 -27.24 -39.75 -11.56
C PHE A 429 -26.41 -40.90 -10.98
N LEU A 430 -25.80 -40.74 -9.82
CA LEU A 430 -25.16 -41.86 -9.12
C LEU A 430 -26.19 -42.84 -8.55
N LEU A 431 -27.36 -42.34 -8.17
CA LEU A 431 -28.46 -43.15 -7.63
C LEU A 431 -29.34 -43.77 -8.73
N ASN A 432 -29.43 -43.15 -9.92
CA ASN A 432 -30.14 -43.68 -11.08
C ASN A 432 -29.19 -44.43 -12.02
N LYS A 433 -29.46 -45.70 -12.34
CA LYS A 433 -28.59 -46.47 -13.26
C LYS A 433 -28.77 -46.01 -14.72
N PRO A 434 -27.70 -45.97 -15.54
CA PRO A 434 -27.84 -45.73 -16.97
C PRO A 434 -28.50 -46.93 -17.67
N VAL A 435 -29.19 -46.69 -18.80
CA VAL A 435 -29.74 -47.77 -19.63
C VAL A 435 -28.67 -48.47 -20.46
N ALA A 436 -27.60 -47.75 -20.80
CA ALA A 436 -26.41 -48.27 -21.45
C ALA A 436 -25.18 -47.47 -20.99
N THR A 437 -24.03 -48.15 -20.91
CA THR A 437 -22.74 -47.54 -20.59
C THR A 437 -21.71 -47.97 -21.61
N TYR A 438 -21.01 -47.01 -22.19
CA TYR A 438 -19.92 -47.25 -23.14
C TYR A 438 -18.65 -46.55 -22.67
N THR A 439 -17.50 -47.14 -22.95
CA THR A 439 -16.19 -46.53 -22.68
C THR A 439 -15.52 -46.15 -24.00
N ILE A 440 -15.17 -44.87 -24.14
CA ILE A 440 -14.56 -44.29 -25.35
C ILE A 440 -13.26 -43.56 -25.02
N ARG A 441 -12.37 -43.44 -25.99
CA ARG A 441 -11.24 -42.50 -25.90
C ARG A 441 -11.75 -41.09 -26.13
N PHE A 442 -11.10 -40.12 -25.51
CA PHE A 442 -11.46 -38.71 -25.73
C PHE A 442 -11.36 -38.30 -27.21
N ILE A 443 -10.36 -38.79 -27.95
CA ILE A 443 -10.23 -38.54 -29.40
C ILE A 443 -11.43 -39.05 -30.23
N ASP A 444 -12.10 -40.11 -29.79
CA ASP A 444 -13.22 -40.72 -30.54
C ASP A 444 -14.57 -40.06 -30.22
N LEU A 445 -14.59 -38.97 -29.44
CA LEU A 445 -15.81 -38.34 -28.92
C LEU A 445 -16.83 -38.01 -30.02
N MET A 446 -16.40 -37.34 -31.09
CA MET A 446 -17.30 -36.94 -32.19
C MET A 446 -17.88 -38.17 -32.91
N SER A 447 -17.07 -39.21 -33.13
CA SER A 447 -17.53 -40.46 -33.72
C SER A 447 -18.55 -41.18 -32.84
N ALA A 448 -18.35 -41.18 -31.53
CA ALA A 448 -19.28 -41.75 -30.57
C ALA A 448 -20.63 -41.00 -30.56
N TRP A 449 -20.61 -39.67 -30.56
CA TRP A 449 -21.82 -38.86 -30.62
C TRP A 449 -22.60 -39.02 -31.94
N ARG A 450 -21.91 -39.16 -33.08
CA ARG A 450 -22.56 -39.51 -34.36
C ARG A 450 -23.23 -40.88 -34.33
N LYS A 451 -22.55 -41.91 -33.79
CA LYS A 451 -23.11 -43.27 -33.69
C LYS A 451 -24.31 -43.36 -32.75
N LEU A 452 -24.33 -42.55 -31.69
CA LEU A 452 -25.50 -42.42 -30.81
C LEU A 452 -26.70 -41.75 -31.50
N GLY A 453 -26.52 -41.08 -32.64
CA GLY A 453 -27.60 -40.38 -33.34
C GLY A 453 -28.14 -39.18 -32.55
N ILE A 454 -27.26 -38.44 -31.86
CA ILE A 454 -27.64 -37.28 -31.06
C ILE A 454 -28.21 -36.18 -31.96
N ASP A 455 -29.40 -35.69 -31.63
CA ASP A 455 -30.09 -34.57 -32.28
C ASP A 455 -30.66 -33.59 -31.23
N ASN A 456 -31.40 -32.57 -31.68
CA ASN A 456 -31.97 -31.52 -30.83
C ASN A 456 -32.97 -32.01 -29.76
N ASN A 457 -33.40 -33.28 -29.76
CA ASN A 457 -34.25 -33.85 -28.72
C ASN A 457 -33.48 -34.25 -27.47
N PHE A 458 -32.15 -34.25 -27.54
CA PHE A 458 -31.26 -34.64 -26.45
C PHE A 458 -30.48 -33.45 -25.88
N VAL A 459 -30.00 -33.64 -24.67
CA VAL A 459 -29.03 -32.76 -23.99
C VAL A 459 -27.85 -33.60 -23.55
N ILE A 460 -26.65 -33.06 -23.73
CA ILE A 460 -25.39 -33.65 -23.32
C ILE A 460 -24.93 -32.96 -22.04
N LEU A 461 -24.87 -33.69 -20.94
CA LEU A 461 -24.24 -33.22 -19.71
C LEU A 461 -22.77 -33.66 -19.71
N SER A 462 -21.85 -32.71 -19.84
CA SER A 462 -20.42 -32.97 -19.67
C SER A 462 -20.09 -32.98 -18.18
N MET A 463 -20.00 -34.17 -17.59
CA MET A 463 -19.77 -34.38 -16.17
C MET A 463 -18.28 -34.51 -15.87
N GLY A 464 -17.61 -33.39 -15.60
CA GLY A 464 -16.19 -33.39 -15.23
C GLY A 464 -15.22 -33.64 -16.39
N VAL A 465 -15.67 -33.43 -17.63
CA VAL A 465 -14.83 -33.50 -18.84
C VAL A 465 -14.68 -32.07 -19.39
N TYR A 466 -13.43 -31.60 -19.51
CA TYR A 466 -13.16 -30.26 -20.04
C TYR A 466 -13.09 -30.29 -21.56
N LEU A 467 -14.06 -29.64 -22.21
CA LEU A 467 -14.17 -29.58 -23.68
C LEU A 467 -13.41 -28.40 -24.30
N GLY A 468 -12.97 -27.42 -23.51
CA GLY A 468 -12.38 -26.18 -24.02
C GLY A 468 -11.10 -26.37 -24.84
N THR A 469 -10.35 -27.44 -24.61
CA THR A 469 -9.14 -27.78 -25.38
C THR A 469 -9.39 -28.79 -26.51
N TYR A 470 -10.63 -29.27 -26.70
CA TYR A 470 -10.89 -30.35 -27.66
C TYR A 470 -10.52 -29.96 -29.09
N ILE A 471 -10.98 -28.79 -29.53
CA ILE A 471 -10.75 -28.27 -30.89
C ILE A 471 -9.26 -28.09 -31.16
N ASP A 472 -8.51 -27.57 -30.18
CA ASP A 472 -7.07 -27.37 -30.31
C ASP A 472 -6.29 -28.69 -30.40
N LEU A 473 -6.76 -29.72 -29.69
CA LEU A 473 -6.10 -31.03 -29.64
C LEU A 473 -6.43 -31.92 -30.83
N TYR A 474 -7.67 -31.89 -31.34
CA TYR A 474 -8.16 -32.87 -32.31
C TYR A 474 -8.76 -32.26 -33.59
N GLY A 475 -8.81 -30.94 -33.70
CA GLY A 475 -9.35 -30.23 -34.84
C GLY A 475 -10.83 -29.86 -34.70
N LYS A 476 -11.31 -29.03 -35.64
CA LYS A 476 -12.71 -28.61 -35.71
C LYS A 476 -13.59 -29.71 -36.30
N ASP A 477 -14.82 -29.81 -35.80
CA ASP A 477 -15.87 -30.67 -36.32
C ASP A 477 -17.09 -29.80 -36.68
N GLU A 478 -17.69 -30.01 -37.86
CA GLU A 478 -18.78 -29.17 -38.38
C GLU A 478 -20.05 -29.18 -37.52
N LEU A 479 -20.24 -30.24 -36.73
CA LEU A 479 -21.41 -30.38 -35.87
C LEU A 479 -21.15 -29.91 -34.43
N PHE A 480 -19.91 -29.54 -34.08
CA PHE A 480 -19.51 -29.26 -32.71
C PHE A 480 -19.06 -27.82 -32.51
N GLU A 481 -19.68 -27.15 -31.54
CA GLU A 481 -19.29 -25.82 -31.08
C GLU A 481 -19.20 -25.82 -29.56
N PHE A 482 -18.18 -25.17 -29.00
CA PHE A 482 -18.04 -25.03 -27.56
C PHE A 482 -17.27 -23.77 -27.20
N GLU A 483 -17.88 -22.90 -26.41
CA GLU A 483 -17.27 -21.67 -25.94
C GLU A 483 -17.77 -21.35 -24.52
N ASN A 484 -16.87 -20.92 -23.64
CA ASN A 484 -17.24 -20.40 -22.32
C ASN A 484 -18.17 -21.32 -21.50
N GLY A 485 -17.96 -22.65 -21.53
CA GLY A 485 -18.67 -23.64 -20.70
C GLY A 485 -19.98 -24.19 -21.29
N GLU A 486 -20.46 -23.60 -22.39
CA GLU A 486 -21.64 -24.05 -23.13
C GLU A 486 -21.24 -24.43 -24.56
N GLY A 487 -22.03 -25.29 -25.17
CA GLY A 487 -21.79 -25.69 -26.55
C GLY A 487 -22.96 -26.42 -27.15
N SER A 488 -22.75 -26.90 -28.36
CA SER A 488 -23.71 -27.77 -29.02
C SER A 488 -23.02 -28.87 -29.82
N PHE A 489 -23.72 -29.98 -29.98
CA PHE A 489 -23.39 -30.99 -30.97
C PHE A 489 -24.64 -31.35 -31.77
N ASN A 490 -24.64 -31.12 -33.08
CA ASN A 490 -25.79 -31.40 -33.95
C ASN A 490 -27.11 -30.86 -33.36
N GLU A 491 -27.11 -29.57 -33.02
CA GLU A 491 -28.21 -28.84 -32.34
C GLU A 491 -28.56 -29.29 -30.91
N ALA A 492 -27.98 -30.38 -30.40
CA ALA A 492 -28.13 -30.78 -29.01
C ALA A 492 -27.28 -29.88 -28.10
N LYS A 493 -27.89 -29.33 -27.04
CA LYS A 493 -27.18 -28.46 -26.09
C LYS A 493 -26.20 -29.27 -25.24
N ILE A 494 -25.00 -28.71 -25.02
CA ILE A 494 -23.96 -29.25 -24.13
C ILE A 494 -23.88 -28.35 -22.90
N ILE A 495 -24.03 -28.95 -21.72
CA ILE A 495 -23.96 -28.26 -20.43
C ILE A 495 -22.82 -28.85 -19.61
N SER A 496 -21.85 -28.00 -19.23
CA SER A 496 -20.65 -28.43 -18.50
C SER A 496 -20.86 -28.42 -16.99
N VAL A 497 -21.23 -29.56 -16.43
CA VAL A 497 -21.49 -29.71 -15.00
C VAL A 497 -20.19 -30.04 -14.26
N ARG A 498 -19.89 -29.29 -13.19
CA ARG A 498 -18.73 -29.57 -12.33
C ARG A 498 -18.93 -30.89 -11.59
N SER A 499 -18.17 -31.91 -11.96
CA SER A 499 -18.32 -33.27 -11.43
C SER A 499 -16.99 -34.02 -11.46
N SER A 500 -16.87 -35.07 -10.65
CA SER A 500 -15.73 -35.99 -10.66
C SER A 500 -15.97 -37.24 -11.53
N MET A 501 -17.14 -37.38 -12.16
CA MET A 501 -17.53 -38.61 -12.88
C MET A 501 -16.76 -38.86 -14.18
N ARG A 502 -16.17 -37.82 -14.80
CA ARG A 502 -15.42 -37.89 -16.08
C ARG A 502 -16.19 -38.64 -17.18
N CYS A 503 -17.42 -38.24 -17.42
CA CYS A 503 -18.29 -38.87 -18.40
C CYS A 503 -19.19 -37.86 -19.09
N PHE A 504 -19.82 -38.28 -20.19
CA PHE A 504 -20.96 -37.59 -20.78
C PHE A 504 -22.24 -38.34 -20.46
N LEU A 505 -23.27 -37.63 -20.02
CA LEU A 505 -24.62 -38.18 -19.89
C LEU A 505 -25.47 -37.65 -21.04
N ILE A 506 -26.10 -38.56 -21.78
CA ILE A 506 -26.97 -38.20 -22.90
C ILE A 506 -28.40 -38.50 -22.49
N ILE A 507 -29.20 -37.44 -22.39
CA ILE A 507 -30.53 -37.47 -21.78
C ILE A 507 -31.53 -36.83 -22.74
N PRO A 508 -32.70 -37.43 -23.00
CA PRO A 508 -33.77 -36.76 -23.74
C PRO A 508 -34.30 -35.56 -22.95
N LYS A 509 -34.64 -34.48 -23.64
CA LYS A 509 -35.20 -33.26 -23.03
C LYS A 509 -36.42 -33.54 -22.15
N GLU A 510 -37.27 -34.47 -22.54
CA GLU A 510 -38.47 -34.88 -21.77
C GLU A 510 -38.17 -35.52 -20.42
N LEU A 511 -36.94 -36.00 -20.22
CA LEU A 511 -36.49 -36.68 -19.00
C LEU A 511 -35.42 -35.89 -18.24
N LEU A 512 -34.96 -34.76 -18.78
CA LEU A 512 -33.85 -34.00 -18.22
C LEU A 512 -34.23 -33.40 -16.85
N PRO A 513 -33.57 -33.81 -15.76
CA PRO A 513 -33.73 -33.15 -14.46
C PRO A 513 -33.16 -31.75 -14.54
N TYR A 514 -33.86 -30.78 -13.97
CA TYR A 514 -33.44 -29.39 -13.97
C TYR A 514 -33.53 -28.79 -12.56
N VAL A 515 -32.77 -27.72 -12.34
CA VAL A 515 -32.67 -27.03 -11.05
C VAL A 515 -33.55 -25.80 -11.04
N VAL A 516 -34.21 -25.56 -9.91
CA VAL A 516 -34.93 -24.32 -9.62
C VAL A 516 -34.49 -23.80 -8.27
N HIS A 517 -34.10 -22.53 -8.21
CA HIS A 517 -33.87 -21.83 -6.95
C HIS A 517 -35.18 -21.26 -6.44
N THR A 518 -35.50 -21.55 -5.18
CA THR A 518 -36.78 -21.14 -4.58
C THR A 518 -36.57 -20.42 -3.26
N LYS A 519 -37.62 -19.74 -2.79
CA LYS A 519 -37.56 -19.01 -1.53
C LYS A 519 -37.39 -19.96 -0.35
N ILE A 520 -36.55 -19.56 0.60
CA ILE A 520 -36.49 -20.21 1.92
C ILE A 520 -37.69 -19.73 2.73
N GLU A 521 -38.69 -20.59 2.89
CA GLU A 521 -39.82 -20.36 3.79
C GLU A 521 -39.37 -20.55 5.25
N GLY A 522 -39.95 -19.78 6.18
CA GLY A 522 -39.55 -19.79 7.59
C GLY A 522 -39.60 -21.19 8.22
N GLY A 523 -38.71 -21.45 9.19
CA GLY A 523 -38.60 -22.75 9.87
C GLY A 523 -37.18 -23.10 10.27
N ILE A 524 -36.94 -24.37 10.60
CA ILE A 524 -35.64 -24.89 11.09
C ILE A 524 -34.50 -24.63 10.08
N HIS A 525 -34.80 -24.52 8.79
CA HIS A 525 -33.79 -24.31 7.75
C HIS A 525 -33.40 -22.83 7.55
N ALA A 526 -34.22 -21.90 8.02
CA ALA A 526 -34.00 -20.46 7.83
C ALA A 526 -32.85 -19.90 8.68
N ASN A 527 -32.49 -20.49 9.83
CA ASN A 527 -31.37 -20.04 10.71
C ASN A 527 -31.16 -18.51 10.80
N GLY A 528 -32.23 -17.70 10.84
CA GLY A 528 -32.14 -16.24 10.89
C GLY A 528 -31.59 -15.54 9.63
N VAL A 529 -31.41 -16.23 8.50
CA VAL A 529 -30.97 -15.61 7.23
C VAL A 529 -32.11 -14.84 6.56
N LYS A 530 -31.77 -13.73 5.90
CA LYS A 530 -32.67 -12.90 5.10
C LYS A 530 -32.26 -12.95 3.63
N CYS A 531 -33.20 -12.72 2.73
CA CYS A 531 -32.87 -12.62 1.31
C CYS A 531 -32.05 -11.34 1.08
N ILE A 532 -30.86 -11.49 0.51
CA ILE A 532 -29.96 -10.36 0.19
C ILE A 532 -29.88 -10.09 -1.31
N ASP A 533 -30.23 -11.08 -2.14
CA ASP A 533 -30.45 -10.90 -3.57
C ASP A 533 -31.59 -11.82 -4.05
N GLU A 534 -32.68 -11.21 -4.51
CA GLU A 534 -33.85 -11.94 -5.01
C GLU A 534 -33.58 -12.63 -6.36
N ALA A 535 -32.70 -12.05 -7.20
CA ALA A 535 -32.45 -12.55 -8.55
C ALA A 535 -31.75 -13.91 -8.55
N SER A 536 -30.77 -14.10 -7.65
CA SER A 536 -30.07 -15.39 -7.47
C SER A 536 -30.63 -16.24 -6.34
N SER A 537 -31.67 -15.77 -5.64
CA SER A 537 -32.22 -16.39 -4.42
C SER A 537 -31.15 -16.62 -3.34
N LEU A 538 -30.29 -15.62 -3.12
CA LEU A 538 -29.22 -15.66 -2.13
C LEU A 538 -29.72 -15.17 -0.76
N TYR A 539 -29.44 -15.94 0.28
CA TYR A 539 -29.82 -15.61 1.65
C TYR A 539 -28.61 -15.56 2.57
N SER A 540 -28.57 -14.57 3.45
CA SER A 540 -27.52 -14.40 4.45
C SER A 540 -28.01 -13.65 5.69
N ASN A 541 -27.33 -13.81 6.82
CA ASN A 541 -27.52 -13.02 8.03
C ASN A 541 -26.50 -11.86 8.12
N VAL A 542 -25.87 -11.46 7.01
CA VAL A 542 -24.82 -10.43 6.97
C VAL A 542 -25.23 -9.12 7.65
N ASP A 543 -26.49 -8.70 7.53
CA ASP A 543 -27.00 -7.48 8.17
C ASP A 543 -27.12 -7.59 9.70
N ASP A 544 -27.07 -8.82 10.25
CA ASP A 544 -27.17 -9.11 11.67
C ASP A 544 -25.79 -9.41 12.31
N LEU A 545 -24.69 -9.19 11.56
CA LEU A 545 -23.33 -9.33 12.07
C LEU A 545 -23.02 -8.24 13.08
N ASP A 546 -22.35 -8.65 14.16
CA ASP A 546 -21.89 -7.77 15.22
C ASP A 546 -20.54 -8.24 15.76
N ALA A 547 -19.58 -7.30 15.87
CA ALA A 547 -18.21 -7.58 16.23
C ALA A 547 -18.04 -8.13 17.66
N ASP A 548 -18.97 -7.80 18.56
CA ASP A 548 -18.96 -8.25 19.95
C ASP A 548 -19.79 -9.52 20.14
N THR A 549 -21.02 -9.52 19.62
CA THR A 549 -22.05 -10.50 19.98
C THR A 549 -22.36 -11.55 18.92
N ASN A 550 -22.14 -11.28 17.62
CA ASN A 550 -22.53 -12.20 16.55
C ASN A 550 -21.60 -12.12 15.32
N ARG A 551 -20.55 -12.95 15.30
CA ARG A 551 -19.60 -13.00 14.18
C ARG A 551 -19.82 -14.16 13.22
N ILE A 552 -20.91 -14.90 13.38
CA ILE A 552 -21.17 -16.09 12.58
C ILE A 552 -21.93 -15.66 11.32
N LEU A 553 -21.27 -15.75 10.18
CA LEU A 553 -21.86 -15.51 8.87
C LEU A 553 -22.40 -16.81 8.29
N HIS A 554 -23.67 -16.76 7.89
CA HIS A 554 -24.35 -17.80 7.14
C HIS A 554 -24.62 -17.31 5.72
N VAL A 555 -24.32 -18.15 4.74
CA VAL A 555 -24.73 -17.96 3.33
C VAL A 555 -25.48 -19.20 2.90
N LYS A 556 -26.67 -19.04 2.35
CA LYS A 556 -27.57 -20.15 2.00
C LYS A 556 -28.35 -19.90 0.71
N ARG A 557 -28.74 -21.00 0.07
CA ARG A 557 -29.70 -21.04 -1.02
C ARG A 557 -30.55 -22.32 -0.94
N LYS A 558 -31.84 -22.22 -1.26
CA LYS A 558 -32.72 -23.39 -1.44
C LYS A 558 -32.76 -23.79 -2.91
N VAL A 559 -32.51 -25.06 -3.15
CA VAL A 559 -32.31 -25.66 -4.46
C VAL A 559 -33.27 -26.83 -4.59
N ASN A 560 -34.10 -26.81 -5.62
CA ASN A 560 -35.01 -27.89 -5.94
C ASN A 560 -34.55 -28.58 -7.21
N ILE A 561 -34.35 -29.90 -7.17
CA ILE A 561 -34.17 -30.70 -8.39
C ILE A 561 -35.54 -31.21 -8.81
N VAL A 562 -35.99 -30.76 -9.98
CA VAL A 562 -37.23 -31.21 -10.58
C VAL A 562 -36.89 -32.32 -11.57
N HIS A 563 -37.47 -33.50 -11.38
CA HIS A 563 -37.16 -34.68 -12.17
C HIS A 563 -38.41 -35.54 -12.43
N LYS A 564 -38.29 -36.50 -13.35
CA LYS A 564 -39.38 -37.46 -13.60
C LYS A 564 -39.52 -38.41 -12.43
N LYS A 565 -40.75 -38.64 -11.98
CA LYS A 565 -41.14 -39.60 -10.97
C LYS A 565 -40.84 -41.01 -11.48
N GLY A 566 -40.05 -41.76 -10.72
CA GLY A 566 -39.54 -43.07 -11.12
C GLY A 566 -38.17 -42.97 -11.78
N PHE A 567 -37.94 -43.74 -12.85
CA PHE A 567 -36.60 -43.93 -13.42
C PHE A 567 -36.29 -42.96 -14.56
N THR A 568 -35.16 -42.24 -14.44
CA THR A 568 -34.64 -41.38 -15.52
C THR A 568 -33.75 -42.21 -16.44
N LYS A 569 -34.17 -42.37 -17.70
CA LYS A 569 -33.39 -43.11 -18.71
C LYS A 569 -32.34 -42.19 -19.32
N TYR A 570 -31.08 -42.62 -19.26
CA TYR A 570 -29.96 -41.92 -19.90
C TYR A 570 -28.85 -42.89 -20.30
N VAL A 571 -28.07 -42.49 -21.30
CA VAL A 571 -26.86 -43.21 -21.72
C VAL A 571 -25.63 -42.53 -21.13
N MET A 572 -24.67 -43.33 -20.67
CA MET A 572 -23.41 -42.85 -20.10
C MET A 572 -22.24 -43.19 -21.03
N LEU A 573 -21.46 -42.18 -21.43
CA LEU A 573 -20.18 -42.35 -22.11
C LEU A 573 -19.04 -42.03 -21.15
N LYS A 574 -18.29 -43.04 -20.72
CA LYS A 574 -17.08 -42.86 -19.92
C LYS A 574 -15.91 -42.49 -20.84
N VAL A 575 -15.11 -41.51 -20.41
CA VAL A 575 -14.02 -40.95 -21.21
C VAL A 575 -12.68 -41.35 -20.63
N GLU A 576 -11.86 -42.00 -21.45
CA GLU A 576 -10.46 -42.31 -21.14
C GLU A 576 -9.51 -41.46 -21.97
N TYR A 577 -8.45 -40.97 -21.34
CA TYR A 577 -7.41 -40.15 -21.97
C TYR A 577 -6.16 -40.98 -22.37
N ARG A 578 -6.02 -42.19 -21.82
CA ARG A 578 -4.90 -43.09 -22.14
C ARG A 578 -5.20 -43.91 -23.38
N THR A 579 -4.18 -44.15 -24.19
CA THR A 579 -4.25 -44.99 -25.39
C THR A 579 -3.91 -46.46 -25.12
N ASP A 580 -3.53 -46.79 -23.87
CA ASP A 580 -2.57 -47.87 -23.62
C ASP A 580 -3.20 -49.17 -23.06
N SER A 581 -4.52 -49.26 -22.82
CA SER A 581 -5.16 -50.56 -22.53
C SER A 581 -6.68 -50.64 -22.74
N PHE A 582 -7.11 -51.87 -23.05
CA PHE A 582 -8.46 -52.46 -23.15
C PHE A 582 -9.43 -51.97 -24.25
N THR A 583 -10.24 -52.92 -24.72
CA THR A 583 -11.20 -52.80 -25.83
C THR A 583 -12.22 -51.68 -25.58
N PHE A 584 -12.12 -50.57 -26.34
CA PHE A 584 -13.11 -49.50 -26.34
C PHE A 584 -14.42 -49.94 -27.01
N ASP A 585 -15.53 -49.36 -26.59
CA ASP A 585 -16.86 -49.77 -27.05
C ASP A 585 -17.35 -49.01 -28.29
N LEU A 586 -16.49 -48.27 -28.99
CA LEU A 586 -16.88 -47.42 -30.12
C LEU A 586 -17.69 -48.19 -31.19
N GLU A 587 -17.35 -49.44 -31.46
CA GLU A 587 -18.09 -50.29 -32.42
C GLU A 587 -19.37 -50.92 -31.86
N LYS A 588 -19.54 -50.91 -30.53
CA LYS A 588 -20.74 -51.41 -29.84
C LYS A 588 -21.78 -50.32 -29.56
N ILE A 589 -21.45 -49.05 -29.87
CA ILE A 589 -22.37 -47.94 -29.70
C ILE A 589 -23.55 -48.13 -30.66
N GLU A 590 -24.75 -48.14 -30.10
CA GLU A 590 -25.99 -48.21 -30.86
C GLU A 590 -26.77 -46.89 -30.77
N ASP A 591 -27.63 -46.63 -31.76
CA ASP A 591 -28.49 -45.44 -31.82
C ASP A 591 -29.39 -45.30 -30.58
N LEU A 592 -29.47 -44.09 -30.02
CA LEU A 592 -30.24 -43.77 -28.82
C LEU A 592 -31.72 -44.16 -28.92
N LYS A 593 -32.31 -44.15 -30.11
CA LYS A 593 -33.72 -44.52 -30.36
C LYS A 593 -34.02 -45.97 -29.98
N LYS A 594 -33.02 -46.85 -29.90
CA LYS A 594 -33.17 -48.22 -29.42
C LYS A 594 -33.34 -48.33 -27.91
N PHE A 595 -32.76 -47.40 -27.16
CA PHE A 595 -32.78 -47.42 -25.68
C PHE A 595 -33.83 -46.48 -25.10
N ILE A 596 -34.13 -45.40 -25.82
CA ILE A 596 -34.99 -44.32 -25.37
C ILE A 596 -35.92 -43.95 -26.53
N ALA A 597 -37.12 -44.54 -26.54
CA ALA A 597 -38.16 -44.16 -27.49
C ALA A 597 -38.58 -42.71 -27.19
N THR A 598 -38.28 -41.79 -28.09
CA THR A 598 -38.91 -40.48 -28.15
C THR A 598 -40.32 -40.70 -28.72
N ASN A 599 -41.35 -40.25 -28.01
CA ASN A 599 -42.72 -40.30 -28.51
C ASN A 599 -42.89 -39.21 -29.59
N ASN A 600 -42.32 -39.44 -30.77
CA ASN A 600 -42.69 -38.69 -31.97
C ASN A 600 -43.97 -39.29 -32.53
N ASN A 601 -45.10 -38.99 -31.90
CA ASN A 601 -46.42 -39.11 -32.53
C ASN A 601 -47.21 -37.84 -32.20
N ILE A 602 -47.38 -37.02 -33.24
CA ILE A 602 -48.47 -36.05 -33.37
C ILE A 602 -49.79 -36.81 -33.42
#